data_AF-A0A6L5ZC92-F1
#
_entry.id   AF-A0A6L5ZC92-F1
#
_cell.length_a   1.000
_cell.length_b   1.000
_cell.length_c   1.000
_cell.angle_alpha   90.00
_cell.angle_beta   90.00
_cell.angle_gamma   90.00
#
_symmetry.space_group_name_H-M   'P 1'
#
loop_
_entity.id
_entity.type
_entity.pdbx_description
1 polymer ?
#
loop_
_entity_poly.entity_id
_entity_poly.type
_entity_poly.pdbx_seq_one_letter_code
_entity_poly.pdbx_strand_id
1 'polypeptide(L)'
;TLKFLSGRIAGIKATLDEAEQARIAAETDRDSIKAALADSDTEAAKIIERAHADAEQLGNDTTIRAARDAQGVTERAAADLVSTRQQTESDLAGELSRLSLGAAERVVESSLDEATQQRLIQSYIDQVGSQN
;
A
#
# COMPACT_ATOMS: atom_id res chain seq x y z
N THR A 1 59.32 -64.69 37.34
CA THR A 1 59.60 -64.26 35.95
C THR A 1 58.40 -64.44 35.02
N LEU A 2 57.79 -65.64 34.91
CA LEU A 2 56.61 -65.87 34.05
C LEU A 2 55.37 -65.01 34.36
N LYS A 3 55.05 -64.78 35.66
CA LYS A 3 53.92 -63.93 36.09
C LYS A 3 54.07 -62.46 35.67
N PHE A 4 55.31 -61.94 35.68
CA PHE A 4 55.61 -60.57 35.28
C PHE A 4 55.46 -60.37 33.76
N LEU A 5 55.98 -61.30 32.95
CA LEU A 5 55.80 -61.31 31.50
C LEU A 5 54.32 -61.41 31.10
N SER A 6 53.56 -62.27 31.77
CA SER A 6 52.12 -62.43 31.53
C SER A 6 51.34 -61.15 31.86
N GLY A 7 51.63 -60.49 32.98
CA GLY A 7 51.03 -59.21 33.34
C GLY A 7 51.34 -58.10 32.35
N ARG A 8 52.57 -58.05 31.81
CA ARG A 8 52.95 -57.10 30.76
C ARG A 8 52.19 -57.34 29.45
N ILE A 9 52.06 -58.59 29.02
CA ILE A 9 51.31 -58.94 27.82
C ILE A 9 49.83 -58.56 27.97
N ALA A 10 49.23 -58.82 29.13
CA ALA A 10 47.86 -58.43 29.42
C ALA A 10 47.67 -56.91 29.41
N GLY A 11 48.58 -56.15 29.99
CA GLY A 11 48.54 -54.68 29.97
C GLY A 11 48.68 -54.11 28.56
N ILE A 12 49.62 -54.63 27.75
CA ILE A 12 49.79 -54.22 26.35
C ILE A 12 48.52 -54.51 25.54
N LYS A 13 47.92 -55.69 25.74
CA LYS A 13 46.68 -56.06 25.08
C LYS A 13 45.54 -55.11 25.45
N ALA A 14 45.37 -54.81 26.74
CA ALA A 14 44.34 -53.88 27.20
C ALA A 14 44.52 -52.48 26.58
N THR A 15 45.74 -51.93 26.58
CA THR A 15 46.02 -50.63 25.96
C THR A 15 45.79 -50.64 24.45
N LEU A 16 46.13 -51.74 23.76
CA LEU A 16 45.88 -51.87 22.32
C LEU A 16 44.38 -51.94 22.02
N ASP A 17 43.62 -52.71 22.81
CA ASP A 17 42.17 -52.81 22.68
C ASP A 17 41.50 -51.45 22.95
N GLU A 18 41.93 -50.73 23.99
CA GLU A 18 41.47 -49.36 24.28
C GLU A 18 41.79 -48.37 23.16
N ALA A 19 43.00 -48.42 22.62
CA ALA A 19 43.42 -47.55 21.51
C ALA A 19 42.61 -47.83 20.23
N GLU A 20 42.31 -49.09 19.95
CA GLU A 20 41.48 -49.47 18.80
C GLU A 20 40.02 -49.01 18.98
N GLN A 21 39.44 -49.16 20.18
CA GLN A 21 38.11 -48.63 20.46
C GLN A 21 38.06 -47.10 20.35
N ALA A 22 39.07 -46.40 20.86
CA ALA A 22 39.17 -44.95 20.73
C ALA A 22 39.31 -44.51 19.27
N ARG A 23 40.08 -45.23 18.45
CA ARG A 23 40.21 -45.00 17.00
C ARG A 23 38.86 -45.15 16.30
N ILE A 24 38.15 -46.25 16.56
CA ILE A 24 36.84 -46.52 15.95
C ILE A 24 35.82 -45.45 16.34
N ALA A 25 35.78 -45.05 17.62
CA ALA A 25 34.89 -43.99 18.09
C ALA A 25 35.20 -42.65 17.39
N ALA A 26 36.47 -42.26 17.32
CA ALA A 26 36.89 -41.03 16.66
C ALA A 26 36.58 -41.03 15.14
N GLU A 27 36.74 -42.17 14.47
CA GLU A 27 36.37 -42.32 13.06
C GLU A 27 34.86 -42.18 12.86
N THR A 28 34.07 -42.79 13.74
CA THR A 28 32.60 -42.70 13.73
C THR A 28 32.14 -41.26 13.95
N ASP A 29 32.69 -40.57 14.95
CA ASP A 29 32.36 -39.18 15.25
C ASP A 29 32.75 -38.25 14.10
N ARG A 30 33.93 -38.45 13.51
CA ARG A 30 34.39 -37.68 12.34
C ARG A 30 33.42 -37.84 11.18
N ASP A 31 32.98 -39.06 10.88
CA ASP A 31 32.10 -39.34 9.76
C ASP A 31 30.69 -38.78 10.01
N SER A 32 30.21 -38.84 11.26
CA SER A 32 28.97 -38.19 11.69
C SER A 32 29.02 -36.66 11.54
N ILE A 33 30.11 -36.02 12.00
CA ILE A 33 30.30 -34.57 11.86
C ILE A 33 30.36 -34.17 10.39
N LYS A 34 31.06 -34.92 9.54
CA LYS A 34 31.11 -34.65 8.10
C LYS A 34 29.71 -34.74 7.46
N ALA A 35 28.92 -35.73 7.83
CA ALA A 35 27.55 -35.86 7.36
C ALA A 35 26.68 -34.69 7.82
N ALA A 36 26.77 -34.29 9.10
CA ALA A 36 26.05 -33.15 9.64
C ALA A 36 26.43 -31.82 8.97
N LEU A 37 27.71 -31.60 8.64
CA LEU A 37 28.16 -30.43 7.91
C LEU A 37 27.60 -30.39 6.48
N ALA A 38 27.64 -31.52 5.77
CA ALA A 38 27.10 -31.61 4.41
C ALA A 38 25.57 -31.37 4.37
N ASP A 39 24.85 -31.90 5.37
CA ASP A 39 23.41 -31.64 5.54
C ASP A 39 23.15 -30.16 5.84
N SER A 40 23.93 -29.56 6.74
CA SER A 40 23.85 -28.13 7.08
C SER A 40 24.08 -27.23 5.85
N ASP A 41 25.07 -27.53 5.01
CA ASP A 41 25.34 -26.77 3.79
C ASP A 41 24.17 -26.87 2.80
N THR A 42 23.55 -28.05 2.71
CA THR A 42 22.38 -28.30 1.86
C THR A 42 21.16 -27.52 2.35
N GLU A 43 20.89 -27.54 3.66
CA GLU A 43 19.78 -26.77 4.24
C GLU A 43 20.01 -25.26 4.14
N ALA A 44 21.25 -24.79 4.33
CA ALA A 44 21.60 -23.38 4.13
C ALA A 44 21.33 -22.94 2.68
N ALA A 45 21.70 -23.76 1.69
CA ALA A 45 21.41 -23.48 0.28
C ALA A 45 19.90 -23.39 0.00
N LYS A 46 19.09 -24.31 0.56
CA LYS A 46 17.62 -24.27 0.44
C LYS A 46 17.00 -23.03 1.09
N ILE A 47 17.52 -22.61 2.24
CA ILE A 47 17.06 -21.38 2.91
C ILE A 47 17.32 -20.16 2.02
N ILE A 48 18.51 -20.08 1.43
CA ILE A 48 18.88 -18.97 0.53
C ILE A 48 17.99 -18.97 -0.72
N GLU A 49 17.77 -20.15 -1.34
CA GLU A 49 16.88 -20.27 -2.51
C GLU A 49 15.46 -19.81 -2.19
N ARG A 50 14.88 -20.27 -1.08
CA ARG A 50 13.55 -19.83 -0.64
C ARG A 50 13.51 -18.33 -0.38
N ALA A 51 14.52 -17.78 0.30
CA ALA A 51 14.59 -16.35 0.56
C ALA A 51 14.62 -15.53 -0.74
N HIS A 52 15.32 -16.01 -1.78
CA HIS A 52 15.31 -15.37 -3.10
C HIS A 52 13.94 -15.44 -3.76
N ALA A 53 13.29 -16.61 -3.76
CA ALA A 53 11.95 -16.78 -4.33
C ALA A 53 10.91 -15.91 -3.62
N ASP A 54 10.94 -15.87 -2.28
CA ASP A 54 10.05 -15.06 -1.46
C ASP A 54 10.27 -13.55 -1.73
N ALA A 55 11.53 -13.12 -1.87
CA ALA A 55 11.86 -11.74 -2.19
C ALA A 55 11.37 -11.33 -3.59
N GLU A 56 11.51 -12.20 -4.58
CA GLU A 56 11.00 -11.96 -5.93
C GLU A 56 9.47 -11.84 -5.93
N GLN A 57 8.78 -12.78 -5.27
CA GLN A 57 7.33 -12.74 -5.13
C GLN A 57 6.87 -11.47 -4.41
N LEU A 58 7.51 -11.11 -3.30
CA LEU A 58 7.19 -9.89 -2.56
C LEU A 58 7.40 -8.63 -3.42
N GLY A 59 8.46 -8.60 -4.23
CA GLY A 59 8.73 -7.52 -5.17
C GLY A 59 7.59 -7.36 -6.18
N ASN A 60 7.21 -8.47 -6.82
CA ASN A 60 6.12 -8.48 -7.81
C ASN A 60 4.78 -8.06 -7.19
N ASP A 61 4.42 -8.62 -6.03
CA ASP A 61 3.19 -8.27 -5.31
C ASP A 61 3.16 -6.79 -4.90
N THR A 62 4.31 -6.25 -4.48
CA THR A 62 4.44 -4.83 -4.12
C THR A 62 4.22 -3.94 -5.34
N THR A 63 4.83 -4.26 -6.49
CA THR A 63 4.63 -3.50 -7.73
C THR A 63 3.17 -3.54 -8.20
N ILE A 64 2.53 -4.71 -8.16
CA ILE A 64 1.11 -4.85 -8.54
C ILE A 64 0.22 -4.02 -7.62
N ARG A 65 0.45 -4.07 -6.30
CA ARG A 65 -0.31 -3.29 -5.33
C ARG A 65 -0.11 -1.79 -5.54
N ALA A 66 1.13 -1.33 -5.71
CA ALA A 66 1.43 0.06 -5.97
C ALA A 66 0.77 0.58 -7.25
N ALA A 67 0.75 -0.24 -8.32
CA ALA A 67 0.06 0.12 -9.56
C ALA A 67 -1.47 0.25 -9.37
N ARG A 68 -2.08 -0.68 -8.62
CA ARG A 68 -3.51 -0.60 -8.28
C ARG A 68 -3.82 0.64 -7.44
N ASP A 69 -3.00 0.92 -6.44
CA ASP A 69 -3.20 2.07 -5.55
C ASP A 69 -3.06 3.39 -6.33
N ALA A 70 -2.07 3.49 -7.22
CA ALA A 70 -1.90 4.63 -8.10
C ALA A 70 -3.11 4.83 -9.03
N GLN A 71 -3.62 3.76 -9.63
CA GLN A 71 -4.84 3.81 -10.43
C GLN A 71 -6.04 4.30 -9.60
N GLY A 72 -6.21 3.78 -8.37
CA GLY A 72 -7.28 4.21 -7.48
C GLY A 72 -7.15 5.67 -7.00
N VAL A 73 -5.94 6.22 -6.95
CA VAL A 73 -5.72 7.66 -6.72
C VAL A 73 -6.17 8.48 -7.94
N THR A 74 -5.78 8.06 -9.14
CA THR A 74 -6.16 8.77 -10.37
C THR A 74 -7.67 8.75 -10.61
N GLU A 75 -8.33 7.61 -10.39
CA GLU A 75 -9.78 7.48 -10.53
C GLU A 75 -10.54 8.40 -9.56
N ARG A 76 -10.12 8.44 -8.29
CA ARG A 76 -10.71 9.34 -7.29
C ARG A 76 -10.48 10.81 -7.64
N ALA A 77 -9.25 11.18 -8.02
CA ALA A 77 -8.94 12.54 -8.43
C ALA A 77 -9.78 12.99 -9.64
N ALA A 78 -10.02 12.10 -10.61
CA ALA A 78 -10.89 12.39 -11.74
C ALA A 78 -12.35 12.61 -11.32
N ALA A 79 -12.88 11.78 -10.42
CA ALA A 79 -14.22 11.94 -9.88
C ALA A 79 -14.36 13.25 -9.09
N ASP A 80 -13.39 13.57 -8.23
CA ASP A 80 -13.34 14.80 -7.45
C ASP A 80 -13.26 16.04 -8.34
N LEU A 81 -12.50 15.98 -9.43
CA LEU A 81 -12.40 17.07 -10.41
C LEU A 81 -13.76 17.35 -11.08
N VAL A 82 -14.48 16.29 -11.49
CA VAL A 82 -15.82 16.43 -12.09
C VAL A 82 -16.79 17.06 -11.09
N SER A 83 -16.81 16.57 -9.85
CA SER A 83 -17.67 17.11 -8.79
C SER A 83 -17.34 18.58 -8.49
N THR A 84 -16.05 18.89 -8.36
CA THR A 84 -15.58 20.26 -8.08
C THR A 84 -15.94 21.21 -9.22
N ARG A 85 -15.80 20.76 -10.47
CA ARG A 85 -16.19 21.56 -11.64
C ARG A 85 -17.69 21.87 -11.62
N GLN A 86 -18.54 20.87 -11.40
CA GLN A 86 -19.99 21.06 -11.34
C GLN A 86 -20.40 22.02 -10.22
N GLN A 87 -19.80 21.88 -9.03
CA GLN A 87 -20.04 22.79 -7.93
C GLN A 87 -19.61 24.22 -8.28
N THR A 88 -18.42 24.38 -8.86
CA THR A 88 -17.88 25.69 -9.27
C THR A 88 -18.77 26.36 -10.34
N GLU A 89 -19.26 25.60 -11.32
CA GLU A 89 -20.17 26.12 -12.34
C GLU A 89 -21.50 26.59 -11.72
N SER A 90 -22.05 25.82 -10.77
CA SER A 90 -23.26 26.19 -10.05
C SER A 90 -23.06 27.46 -9.20
N ASP A 91 -21.94 27.55 -8.48
CA ASP A 91 -21.62 28.71 -7.64
C ASP A 91 -21.47 29.98 -8.49
N LEU A 92 -20.77 29.87 -9.63
CA LEU A 92 -20.59 30.97 -10.57
C LEU A 92 -21.92 31.42 -11.18
N ALA A 93 -22.79 30.48 -11.58
CA ALA A 93 -24.12 30.82 -12.10
C ALA A 93 -24.98 31.55 -11.05
N GLY A 94 -24.90 31.12 -9.79
CA GLY A 94 -25.58 31.79 -8.67
C GLY A 94 -25.04 33.21 -8.43
N GLU A 95 -23.73 33.39 -8.47
CA GLU A 95 -23.12 34.72 -8.32
C GLU A 95 -23.46 35.67 -9.47
N LEU A 96 -23.41 35.18 -10.71
CA LEU A 96 -23.79 35.95 -11.88
C LEU A 96 -25.26 36.38 -11.83
N SER A 97 -26.15 35.48 -11.37
CA SER A 97 -27.57 35.79 -11.22
C SER A 97 -27.80 36.90 -10.18
N ARG A 98 -27.10 36.84 -9.04
CA ARG A 98 -27.15 37.90 -8.02
C ARG A 98 -26.64 39.24 -8.54
N LEU A 99 -25.52 39.24 -9.25
CA LEU A 99 -24.94 40.45 -9.84
C LEU A 99 -25.88 41.07 -10.89
N SER A 100 -26.48 40.22 -11.73
CA SER A 100 -27.43 40.66 -12.77
C SER A 100 -28.70 41.25 -12.16
N LEU A 101 -29.23 40.65 -11.08
CA LEU A 101 -30.37 41.20 -10.36
C LEU A 101 -30.04 42.57 -9.76
N GLY A 102 -28.92 42.71 -9.06
CA GLY A 102 -28.50 43.99 -8.48
C GLY A 102 -28.28 45.08 -9.54
N ALA A 103 -27.77 44.73 -10.72
CA ALA A 103 -27.65 45.65 -11.84
C ALA A 103 -29.04 46.06 -12.38
N ALA A 104 -29.96 45.11 -12.54
CA ALA A 104 -31.33 45.38 -12.98
C ALA A 104 -32.08 46.28 -11.98
N GLU A 105 -31.97 46.02 -10.69
CA GLU A 105 -32.54 46.86 -9.62
C GLU A 105 -32.05 48.31 -9.73
N ARG A 106 -30.74 48.50 -9.95
CA ARG A 106 -30.14 49.83 -10.10
C ARG A 106 -30.60 50.56 -11.36
N VAL A 107 -30.79 49.84 -12.47
CA VAL A 107 -31.38 50.40 -13.70
C VAL A 107 -32.82 50.84 -13.44
N VAL A 108 -33.65 49.99 -12.82
CA VAL A 108 -35.04 50.33 -12.47
C VAL A 108 -35.10 51.55 -11.55
N GLU A 109 -34.27 51.60 -10.51
CA GLU A 109 -34.16 52.75 -9.60
C GLU A 109 -33.81 54.04 -10.35
N SER A 110 -32.84 54.00 -11.28
CA SER A 110 -32.47 55.16 -12.09
C SER A 110 -33.50 55.57 -13.16
N SER A 111 -34.39 54.65 -13.55
CA SER A 111 -35.37 54.85 -14.64
C SER A 111 -36.74 55.30 -14.14
N LEU A 112 -36.98 55.29 -12.82
CA LEU A 112 -38.22 55.72 -12.19
C LEU A 112 -38.29 57.24 -12.09
N ASP A 113 -38.58 57.91 -13.20
CA ASP A 113 -39.03 59.30 -13.20
C ASP A 113 -40.54 59.41 -12.99
N GLU A 114 -41.03 60.61 -12.66
CA GLU A 114 -42.44 60.88 -12.33
C GLU A 114 -43.39 60.48 -13.49
N ALA A 115 -42.96 60.65 -14.74
CA ALA A 115 -43.70 60.25 -15.93
C ALA A 115 -43.78 58.73 -16.12
N THR A 116 -42.74 57.99 -15.74
CA THR A 116 -42.72 56.52 -15.77
C THR A 116 -43.58 55.95 -14.64
N GLN A 117 -43.54 56.55 -13.45
CA GLN A 117 -44.44 56.19 -12.35
C GLN A 117 -45.92 56.38 -12.72
N GLN A 118 -46.29 57.52 -13.32
CA GLN A 118 -47.67 57.75 -13.77
C GLN A 118 -48.13 56.73 -14.83
N ARG A 119 -47.27 56.36 -15.79
CA ARG A 119 -47.60 55.33 -16.80
C ARG A 119 -47.77 53.94 -16.20
N LEU A 120 -46.94 53.57 -15.22
CA LEU A 120 -47.07 52.29 -14.51
C LEU A 120 -48.38 52.21 -13.71
N ILE A 121 -48.77 53.30 -13.04
CA ILE A 121 -50.06 53.41 -12.34
C ILE A 121 -51.22 53.27 -13.32
N GLN A 122 -51.20 54.00 -14.44
CA GLN A 122 -52.28 53.92 -15.43
C GLN A 122 -52.39 52.52 -16.05
N SER A 123 -51.26 51.89 -16.39
CA SER A 123 -51.25 50.51 -16.93
C SER A 123 -51.80 49.50 -15.93
N TYR A 124 -51.50 49.65 -14.64
CA TYR A 124 -52.07 48.80 -13.59
C TYR A 124 -53.58 48.99 -13.45
N ILE A 125 -54.07 50.25 -13.47
CA ILE A 125 -55.50 50.56 -13.45
C ILE A 125 -56.21 49.91 -14.64
N ASP A 126 -55.64 50.00 -15.84
CA ASP A 126 -56.21 49.40 -17.05
C ASP A 126 -56.21 47.86 -16.99
N GLN A 127 -55.17 47.24 -16.39
CA GLN A 127 -55.05 45.79 -16.28
C GLN A 127 -55.93 45.16 -15.20
N VAL A 128 -56.22 45.90 -14.11
CA VAL A 128 -57.19 45.48 -13.09
C VAL A 128 -58.62 45.78 -13.56
N GLY A 129 -58.82 46.89 -14.26
CA GLY A 129 -60.10 47.27 -14.86
C GLY A 129 -60.54 46.37 -16.01
N SER A 130 -59.63 45.66 -16.66
CA SER A 130 -59.91 44.67 -17.72
C SER A 130 -60.05 43.22 -17.22
N GLN A 131 -59.69 42.94 -15.97
CA GLN A 131 -59.92 41.65 -15.30
C GLN A 131 -61.20 41.64 -14.43
N ASN A 132 -61.97 42.74 -14.43
CA ASN A 132 -63.33 42.83 -13.88
C ASN A 132 -64.34 43.08 -15.00
#